data_AF-A0A0V8DN11-F1
#
_entry.id   AF-A0A0V8DN11-F1
#
_cell.length_a   1.000
_cell.length_b   1.000
_cell.length_c   1.000
_cell.angle_alpha   90.00
_cell.angle_beta   90.00
_cell.angle_gamma   90.00
#
_symmetry.space_group_name_H-M   'P 1'
#
loop_
_entity.id
_entity.type
_entity.pdbx_description
1 polymer ?
#
loop_
_entity_poly.entity_id
_entity_poly.type
_entity_poly.pdbx_seq_one_letter_code
_entity_poly.pdbx_strand_id
1 'polypeptide(L)' 'MLVNGLGSTTLMELYSFQYDVMRLLELEGLSIKFCKVGNLMTSCDMSGISLTLCSVKDPRWLDYLNAPTGAFTW' A
#
# COMPACT_ATOMS: atom_id res chain seq x y z
N MET A 1 4.11 -3.15 1.12
CA MET A 1 3.45 -2.67 -0.11
C MET A 1 2.48 -1.58 0.24
N LEU A 2 2.49 -0.47 -0.48
CA LEU A 2 1.50 0.59 -0.34
C LEU A 2 0.77 0.76 -1.66
N VAL A 3 -0.56 0.81 -1.61
CA VAL A 3 -1.41 1.15 -2.76
C VAL A 3 -2.07 2.48 -2.45
N ASN A 4 -1.60 3.52 -3.12
CA ASN A 4 -1.94 4.89 -2.83
C ASN A 4 -2.85 5.48 -3.92
N GLY A 5 -4.04 5.94 -3.54
CA GLY A 5 -4.88 6.75 -4.42
C GLY A 5 -4.39 8.19 -4.48
N LEU A 6 -4.35 8.76 -5.69
CA LEU A 6 -3.85 10.10 -5.94
C LEU A 6 -4.92 11.20 -5.79
N GLY A 7 -6.14 10.86 -5.36
CA GLY A 7 -7.19 11.84 -5.14
C GLY A 7 -8.57 11.25 -5.34
N SER A 8 -9.03 11.21 -6.59
CA SER A 8 -10.41 10.87 -6.95
C SER A 8 -10.66 9.37 -7.18
N THR A 9 -9.61 8.54 -7.16
CA THR A 9 -9.75 7.08 -7.27
C THR A 9 -10.48 6.49 -6.06
N THR A 10 -11.49 5.67 -6.31
CA THR A 10 -12.33 5.09 -5.26
C THR A 10 -11.61 3.98 -4.50
N LEU A 11 -12.03 3.74 -3.26
CA LEU A 11 -11.52 2.61 -2.47
C LEU A 11 -11.76 1.26 -3.18
N MET A 12 -12.87 1.11 -3.90
CA MET A 12 -13.18 -0.10 -4.67
C MET A 12 -12.11 -0.36 -5.74
N GLU A 13 -11.72 0.67 -6.48
CA GLU A 13 -10.67 0.56 -7.49
C GLU A 13 -9.31 0.26 -6.85
N LEU A 14 -8.98 0.91 -5.74
CA LEU A 14 -7.72 0.68 -5.04
C LEU A 14 -7.60 -0.76 -4.51
N TYR A 15 -8.65 -1.32 -3.93
CA TYR A 15 -8.65 -2.71 -3.45
C TYR A 15 -8.66 -3.73 -4.59
N SER A 16 -9.38 -3.45 -5.67
CA SER A 16 -9.34 -4.29 -6.88
C SER A 16 -7.91 -4.33 -7.46
N PHE A 17 -7.28 -3.16 -7.59
CA PHE A 17 -5.90 -3.05 -8.05
C PHE A 17 -4.91 -3.74 -7.10
N GLN A 18 -5.09 -3.58 -5.78
CA GLN A 18 -4.26 -4.25 -4.79
C GLN A 18 -4.32 -5.78 -4.91
N TYR A 19 -5.51 -6.33 -5.16
CA TYR A 19 -5.69 -7.76 -5.35
C TYR A 19 -4.97 -8.29 -6.59
N ASP A 20 -5.09 -7.59 -7.72
CA ASP A 20 -4.39 -7.97 -8.95
C ASP A 20 -2.87 -7.90 -8.79
N VAL A 21 -2.37 -6.85 -8.13
CA VAL A 21 -0.94 -6.71 -7.83
C VAL A 21 -0.44 -7.81 -6.90
N MET A 22 -1.19 -8.15 -5.85
CA MET A 22 -0.80 -9.25 -4.94
C MET A 22 -0.64 -10.56 -5.70
N ARG A 23 -1.58 -10.90 -6.60
CA ARG A 23 -1.50 -12.11 -7.42
C ARG A 23 -0.26 -12.13 -8.32
N LEU A 24 0.07 -11.00 -8.94
CA LEU A 24 1.29 -10.90 -9.76
C LEU A 24 2.55 -11.09 -8.91
N LEU A 25 2.60 -10.50 -7.71
CA LEU A 25 3.75 -10.63 -6.81
C LEU A 25 3.89 -12.04 -6.23
N GLU A 26 2.78 -12.74 -5.99
CA GLU A 26 2.77 -14.15 -5.57
C GLU A 26 3.34 -15.07 -6.65
N LEU A 27 3.02 -14.82 -7.93
CA LEU A 27 3.59 -15.56 -9.06
C LEU A 27 5.11 -15.37 -9.18
N GLU A 28 5.60 -14.18 -8.83
CA GLU A 28 7.03 -13.86 -8.73
C GLU A 28 7.68 -14.42 -7.45
N GLY A 29 6.94 -15.13 -6.61
CA GLY A 29 7.44 -15.73 -5.36
C GLY A 29 7.72 -14.72 -4.24
N LEU A 30 7.20 -13.49 -4.34
CA LEU A 30 7.40 -12.44 -3.34
C LEU A 30 6.36 -12.53 -2.23
N SER A 31 6.82 -12.56 -0.97
CA SER A 31 5.93 -12.55 0.19
C SER A 31 5.74 -11.13 0.73
N ILE A 32 4.52 -10.59 0.58
CA ILE A 32 4.16 -9.27 1.11
C ILE A 32 3.79 -9.39 2.59
N LYS A 33 4.60 -8.78 3.46
CA LYS A 33 4.44 -8.85 4.94
C LYS A 33 3.65 -7.69 5.55
N PHE A 34 3.53 -6.59 4.82
CA PHE A 34 2.79 -5.40 5.25
C PHE A 34 2.12 -4.78 4.03
N CYS A 35 0.83 -4.46 4.14
CA CYS A 35 0.06 -3.82 3.09
C CYS A 35 -0.84 -2.73 3.68
N LYS A 36 -0.81 -1.53 3.08
CA LYS A 36 -1.74 -0.44 3.42
C LYS A 36 -2.31 0.14 2.12
N VAL A 37 -3.63 0.31 2.08
CA VAL A 37 -4.39 0.76 0.90
C VAL A 37 -5.19 2.00 1.29
N GLY A 38 -5.21 3.01 0.42
CA GLY A 38 -6.05 4.20 0.58
C GLY A 38 -5.42 5.45 -0.01
N ASN A 39 -5.98 6.61 0.33
CA ASN A 39 -5.41 7.90 -0.03
C ASN A 39 -4.34 8.29 1.00
N LEU A 40 -3.10 7.84 0.77
CA LEU A 40 -1.97 8.05 1.67
C LEU A 40 -1.28 9.40 1.41
N MET A 41 -1.13 9.75 0.13
CA MET A 41 -0.59 11.00 -0.35
C MET A 41 -1.20 11.33 -1.72
N THR A 42 -2.11 12.30 -1.74
CA THR A 42 -2.88 12.67 -2.94
C THR A 42 -2.19 13.78 -3.74
N SER A 43 -2.66 13.99 -4.97
CA SER A 43 -2.28 15.08 -5.88
C SER A 43 -3.57 15.77 -6.36
N CYS A 44 -4.17 16.59 -5.48
CA CYS A 44 -5.48 17.23 -5.69
C CYS A 44 -6.57 16.19 -6.00
N ASP A 45 -7.23 16.32 -7.14
CA ASP A 45 -8.34 15.51 -7.63
C ASP A 45 -7.90 14.51 -8.72
N MET A 46 -6.60 14.25 -8.85
CA MET A 46 -6.06 13.30 -9.83
C MET A 46 -6.67 11.91 -9.63
N SER A 47 -7.17 11.33 -10.73
CA SER A 47 -7.50 9.90 -10.78
C SER A 47 -6.24 9.14 -11.16
N GLY A 48 -5.73 8.35 -10.23
CA GLY A 48 -4.52 7.58 -10.42
C GLY A 48 -4.11 6.83 -9.16
N ILE A 49 -3.24 5.85 -9.36
CA ILE A 49 -2.76 4.96 -8.30
C ILE A 49 -1.23 4.94 -8.35
N SER A 50 -0.57 5.02 -7.20
CA SER A 50 0.85 4.69 -7.10
C SER A 50 1.06 3.43 -6.26
N LEU A 51 2.02 2.61 -6.70
CA LEU A 51 2.42 1.37 -6.03
C LEU A 51 3.82 1.54 -5.46
N THR A 52 3.97 1.29 -4.16
CA THR A 52 5.27 1.32 -3.48
C THR A 52 5.63 -0.05 -2.93
N LEU A 53 6.80 -0.54 -3.34
CA LEU A 53 7.43 -1.73 -2.78
C LEU A 53 8.68 -1.32 -1.99
N CYS A 54 8.85 -1.93 -0.82
CA CYS A 54 10.01 -1.75 0.02
C CYS A 54 10.46 -3.13 0.49
N SER A 55 11.73 -3.46 0.26
CA SER A 55 12.32 -4.67 0.78
C SER A 55 12.48 -4.56 2.29
N VAL A 56 11.96 -5.53 3.03
CA VAL A 56 12.17 -5.64 4.48
C VAL A 56 13.58 -6.19 4.70
N LYS A 57 14.57 -5.29 4.72
CA LYS A 57 15.98 -5.68 4.90
C LYS A 57 16.29 -6.13 6.33
N ASP A 58 15.64 -5.50 7.31
CA ASP A 58 15.72 -5.86 8.72
C ASP A 58 14.31 -6.28 9.18
N PRO A 59 14.13 -7.50 9.76
CA PRO A 59 12.84 -7.97 10.26
C PRO A 59 12.17 -7.00 11.24
N ARG A 60 12.95 -6.24 12.03
CA ARG A 60 12.43 -5.26 13.00
C ARG A 60 11.63 -4.13 12.35
N TRP A 61 11.82 -3.89 11.05
CA TRP A 61 11.03 -2.89 10.32
C TRP A 61 9.54 -3.24 10.31
N LEU A 62 9.17 -4.52 10.39
CA LEU A 62 7.78 -4.91 10.52
C LEU A 62 7.21 -4.51 11.87
N ASP A 63 8.00 -4.60 12.95
CA ASP A 63 7.58 -4.16 14.28
C ASP A 63 7.35 -2.64 14.28
N TYR A 64 8.24 -1.88 13.64
CA TYR A 64 8.09 -0.43 13.52
C TYR A 64 6.88 -0.02 12.69
N LEU A 65 6.57 -0.75 11.62
CA LEU A 65 5.40 -0.48 10.78
C LEU A 65 4.06 -0.77 11.49
N ASN A 66 4.05 -1.74 12.41
CA ASN A 66 2.85 -2.14 13.16
C ASN A 66 2.73 -1.46 14.54
N ALA A 67 3.73 -0.68 14.95
CA ALA A 67 3.68 0.04 16.21
C ALA A 67 2.52 1.05 16.24
N PRO A 68 1.75 1.15 17.34
CA PRO A 68 0.62 2.05 17.42
C PRO A 68 1.09 3.51 17.37
N THR A 69 0.30 4.35 16.71
CA THR A 69 0.56 5.79 16.62
C THR A 69 -0.71 6.59 16.93
N GLY A 70 -0.55 7.87 17.27
CA GLY A 70 -1.68 8.81 17.39
C GLY A 70 -2.04 9.52 16.09
N ALA A 71 -1.42 9.15 14.96
CA ALA A 71 -1.67 9.80 13.68
C ALA A 71 -2.96 9.28 13.05
N PHE A 72 -3.89 10.17 12.71
CA PHE A 72 -5.24 9.80 12.25
C PHE A 72 -5.29 9.02 10.92
N THR A 73 -4.21 9.03 10.13
CA THR A 73 -4.15 8.36 8.82
C THR A 73 -3.24 7.12 8.78
N TRP A 74 -2.56 6.79 9.89
CA TRP A 74 -1.62 5.67 9.94
C TRP A 74 -2.23 4.45 10.62
#